data_AF-A0A7K2LTK9-F1
#
_entry.id   AF-A0A7K2LTK9-F1
#
_cell.length_a   1.000
_cell.length_b   1.000
_cell.length_c   1.000
_cell.angle_alpha   90.00
_cell.angle_beta   90.00
_cell.angle_gamma   90.00
#
_symmetry.space_group_name_H-M   'P 1'
#
loop_
_entity.id
_entity.type
_entity.pdbx_description
1 polymer ?
#
loop_
_entity_poly.entity_id
_entity_poly.type
_entity_poly.pdbx_seq_one_letter_code
_entity_poly.pdbx_strand_id
1 'polypeptide(L)'
;RGGASDALPPGYDTSEQLLIVNDFPHGFDDRAVTRLRYLADEGPSVGVHLMMVAAREDASGYGPLLDPLWRSLLRLTPVPDDHLADPWVGHAWTYLPSRVPQGSQVLRQVLAQVAAARRDLGR
;
A
#
# COMPACT_ATOMS: atom_id res chain seq x y z
N ARG A 1 22.47 0.36 11.63
CA ARG A 1 22.59 -1.09 11.38
C ARG A 1 21.34 -1.76 11.91
N GLY A 2 20.26 -1.77 11.12
CA GLY A 2 19.10 -2.62 11.35
C GLY A 2 19.24 -3.76 10.36
N GLY A 3 19.47 -4.97 10.86
CA GLY A 3 19.53 -6.16 10.02
C GLY A 3 18.14 -6.42 9.47
N ALA A 4 17.92 -6.08 8.21
CA ALA A 4 16.79 -6.58 7.46
C ALA A 4 17.18 -7.95 6.92
N SER A 5 16.35 -8.95 7.24
CA SER A 5 16.52 -10.36 6.88
C SER A 5 16.12 -10.56 5.41
N ASP A 6 16.80 -9.87 4.49
CA ASP A 6 16.26 -9.62 3.14
C ASP A 6 16.50 -10.74 2.11
N ALA A 7 16.62 -11.99 2.56
CA ALA A 7 16.44 -13.12 1.66
C ALA A 7 15.65 -14.21 2.37
N LEU A 8 14.40 -14.39 1.93
CA LEU A 8 13.63 -15.58 2.26
C LEU A 8 14.37 -16.81 1.69
N PRO A 9 14.56 -17.88 2.47
CA PRO A 9 15.17 -19.11 1.97
C PRO A 9 14.42 -19.65 0.75
N PRO A 10 15.07 -20.41 -0.15
CA PRO A 10 14.38 -21.07 -1.26
C PRO A 10 13.21 -21.93 -0.73
N GLY A 11 11.99 -21.67 -1.20
CA GLY A 11 10.76 -22.33 -0.74
C GLY A 11 9.92 -21.53 0.27
N TYR A 12 10.32 -20.31 0.64
CA TYR A 12 9.59 -19.44 1.57
C TYR A 12 8.67 -18.39 0.93
N ASP A 13 8.60 -18.29 -0.39
CA ASP A 13 7.53 -17.50 -1.01
C ASP A 13 6.25 -18.36 -1.07
N THR A 14 5.60 -18.51 0.08
CA THR A 14 4.20 -18.98 0.14
C THR A 14 3.23 -17.83 -0.03
N SER A 15 3.71 -16.63 -0.33
CA SER A 15 2.92 -15.41 -0.28
C SER A 15 2.32 -15.08 -1.63
N GLU A 16 1.18 -15.69 -1.92
CA GLU A 16 0.42 -15.39 -3.14
C GLU A 16 -0.24 -14.00 -3.11
N GLN A 17 -0.28 -13.33 -1.95
CA GLN A 17 -1.11 -12.14 -1.76
C GLN A 17 -0.37 -10.98 -1.09
N LEU A 18 -0.40 -9.83 -1.76
CA LEU A 18 0.02 -8.54 -1.22
C LEU A 18 -1.22 -7.67 -0.95
N LEU A 19 -1.48 -7.37 0.33
CA LEU A 19 -2.47 -6.39 0.74
C LEU A 19 -1.84 -4.99 0.70
N ILE A 20 -2.34 -4.15 -0.20
CA ILE A 20 -1.94 -2.74 -0.28
C ILE A 20 -3.00 -1.88 0.41
N VAL A 21 -2.63 -1.24 1.51
CA VAL A 21 -3.46 -0.26 2.20
C VAL A 21 -3.03 1.13 1.74
N ASN A 22 -3.94 1.81 1.04
CA ASN A 22 -3.74 3.20 0.61
C ASN A 22 -4.47 4.16 1.54
N ASP A 23 -3.92 5.38 1.66
CA ASP A 23 -4.55 6.51 2.34
C ASP A 23 -4.84 6.28 3.83
N PHE A 24 -4.06 5.41 4.49
CA PHE A 24 -4.15 5.26 5.93
C PHE A 24 -3.66 6.56 6.60
N PRO A 25 -4.41 7.14 7.57
CA PRO A 25 -5.49 6.53 8.36
C PRO A 25 -6.93 6.78 7.90
N HIS A 26 -7.16 7.41 6.77
CA HIS A 26 -8.49 7.86 6.38
C HIS A 26 -9.48 6.68 6.22
N GLY A 27 -10.65 6.78 6.84
CA GLY A 27 -11.68 5.74 6.80
C GLY A 27 -11.42 4.50 7.66
N PHE A 28 -10.34 4.48 8.45
CA PHE A 28 -10.10 3.42 9.44
C PHE A 28 -10.77 3.75 10.77
N ASP A 29 -11.42 2.75 11.36
CA ASP A 29 -11.88 2.77 12.75
C ASP A 29 -10.92 1.96 13.63
N ASP A 30 -11.07 2.04 14.96
CA ASP A 30 -10.22 1.33 15.91
C ASP A 30 -10.19 -0.20 15.66
N ARG A 31 -11.31 -0.75 15.16
CA ARG A 31 -11.42 -2.17 14.82
C ARG A 31 -10.60 -2.52 13.59
N ALA A 32 -10.65 -1.71 12.54
CA ALA A 32 -9.86 -1.87 11.32
C ALA A 32 -8.37 -1.73 11.63
N VAL A 33 -7.98 -0.76 12.47
CA VAL A 33 -6.61 -0.62 12.95
C VAL A 33 -6.13 -1.86 13.70
N THR A 34 -6.95 -2.41 14.60
CA THR A 34 -6.62 -3.64 15.34
C THR A 34 -6.42 -4.83 14.39
N ARG A 35 -7.28 -4.98 13.39
CA ARG A 35 -7.15 -6.03 12.36
C ARG A 35 -5.90 -5.85 11.50
N LEU A 36 -5.59 -4.61 11.13
CA LEU A 36 -4.40 -4.29 10.35
C LEU A 36 -3.12 -4.71 11.08
N ARG A 37 -3.06 -4.47 12.39
CA ARG A 37 -1.95 -4.94 13.23
C ARG A 37 -1.85 -6.46 13.25
N TYR A 38 -2.98 -7.14 13.46
CA TYR A 38 -3.01 -8.60 13.45
C TYR A 38 -2.50 -9.16 12.11
N LEU A 39 -2.90 -8.55 10.98
CA LEU A 39 -2.40 -8.93 9.66
C LEU A 39 -0.90 -8.63 9.47
N ALA A 40 -0.41 -7.53 10.03
CA ALA A 40 1.02 -7.22 9.97
C ALA A 40 1.87 -8.25 10.75
N ASP A 41 1.37 -8.71 11.89
CA ASP A 41 2.08 -9.65 12.76
C ASP A 41 1.93 -11.11 12.29
N GLU A 42 0.72 -11.57 11.98
CA GLU A 42 0.41 -12.97 11.67
C GLU A 42 0.30 -13.27 10.17
N GLY A 43 0.02 -12.26 9.34
CA GLY A 43 -0.19 -12.40 7.90
C GLY A 43 0.96 -13.10 7.15
N PRO A 44 2.23 -12.78 7.42
CA PRO A 44 3.35 -13.45 6.76
C PRO A 44 3.36 -14.97 6.95
N SER A 45 2.92 -15.48 8.11
CA SER A 45 2.86 -16.92 8.38
C SER A 45 1.85 -17.67 7.51
N VAL A 46 0.88 -16.95 6.94
CA VAL A 46 -0.19 -17.47 6.08
C VAL A 46 -0.12 -16.95 4.64
N GLY A 47 1.02 -16.37 4.23
CA GLY A 47 1.23 -15.93 2.85
C GLY A 47 0.59 -14.58 2.48
N VAL A 48 0.32 -13.72 3.46
CA VAL A 48 -0.19 -12.37 3.23
C VAL A 48 0.86 -11.35 3.67
N HIS A 49 1.35 -10.56 2.72
CA HIS A 49 2.22 -9.42 3.00
C HIS A 49 1.43 -8.12 3.00
N LEU A 50 1.87 -7.16 3.82
CA LEU A 50 1.25 -5.84 3.95
C LEU A 50 2.18 -4.76 3.40
N MET A 51 1.67 -3.97 2.46
CA MET A 51 2.26 -2.69 2.07
C MET A 51 1.31 -1.56 2.46
N MET A 52 1.84 -0.53 3.09
CA MET A 52 1.06 0.64 3.50
C MET A 52 1.59 1.90 2.82
N VAL A 53 0.69 2.67 2.22
CA VAL A 53 0.93 4.04 1.78
C VAL A 53 0.27 4.94 2.83
N ALA A 54 1.09 5.48 3.72
CA ALA A 54 0.65 6.22 4.89
C ALA A 54 1.68 7.25 5.32
N ALA A 55 1.22 8.35 5.91
CA ALA A 55 2.05 9.30 6.63
C ALA A 55 1.90 9.06 8.13
N ARG A 56 3.03 9.00 8.86
CA ARG A 56 3.00 8.69 10.30
C ARG A 56 2.34 9.81 11.10
N GLU A 57 2.58 11.05 10.68
CA GLU A 57 2.03 12.29 11.21
C GLU A 57 0.50 12.29 11.18
N ASP A 58 -0.10 11.81 10.09
CA ASP A 58 -1.55 11.78 9.91
C ASP A 58 -2.21 10.77 10.85
N ALA A 59 -1.49 9.71 11.22
CA ALA A 59 -1.94 8.68 12.13
C ALA A 59 -1.68 8.99 13.62
N SER A 60 -1.21 10.19 13.96
CA SER A 60 -0.93 10.62 15.34
C SER A 60 -2.14 10.55 16.27
N GLY A 61 -3.36 10.63 15.73
CA GLY A 61 -4.63 10.49 16.47
C GLY A 61 -4.81 9.13 17.16
N TYR A 62 -4.16 8.07 16.68
CA TYR A 62 -4.15 6.75 17.35
C TYR A 62 -3.11 6.65 18.48
N GLY A 63 -2.31 7.70 18.68
CA GLY A 63 -1.31 7.78 19.74
C GLY A 63 -0.26 6.67 19.65
N PRO A 64 0.28 6.20 20.81
CA PRO A 64 1.38 5.23 20.83
C PRO A 64 0.96 3.83 20.39
N LEU A 65 -0.33 3.59 20.14
CA LEU A 65 -0.83 2.30 19.69
C LEU A 65 -0.10 1.86 18.43
N LEU A 66 0.10 2.76 17.46
CA LEU A 66 0.71 2.38 16.18
C LEU A 66 2.24 2.31 16.19
N ASP A 67 2.91 2.72 17.29
CA ASP A 67 4.37 2.75 17.35
C ASP A 67 5.04 1.39 17.06
N PRO A 68 4.55 0.24 17.57
CA PRO A 68 5.09 -1.06 17.23
C PRO A 68 4.94 -1.38 15.74
N LEU A 69 3.78 -1.09 15.15
CA LEU A 69 3.52 -1.30 13.72
C LEU A 69 4.50 -0.49 12.87
N TRP A 70 4.72 0.79 13.20
CA TRP A 70 5.67 1.62 12.46
C TRP A 70 7.12 1.16 12.56
N ARG A 71 7.47 0.43 13.63
CA ARG A 71 8.81 -0.14 13.82
C ARG A 71 9.00 -1.48 13.12
N SER A 72 7.92 -2.24 12.89
CA SER A 72 7.99 -3.53 12.19
C SER A 72 7.99 -3.37 10.67
N LEU A 73 7.50 -2.25 10.14
CA LEU A 73 7.46 -1.98 8.70
C LEU A 73 8.81 -1.48 8.16
N LEU A 74 9.23 -2.03 7.01
CA LEU A 74 10.30 -1.47 6.19
C LEU A 74 9.81 -0.17 5.54
N ARG A 75 10.62 0.89 5.60
CA ARG A 75 10.33 2.16 4.93
C ARG A 75 10.91 2.14 3.52
N LEU A 76 10.03 2.25 2.53
CA LEU A 76 10.43 2.46 1.14
C LEU A 76 10.39 3.96 0.82
N THR A 77 11.50 4.49 0.31
CA THR A 77 11.57 5.88 -0.16
C THR A 77 10.95 5.95 -1.55
N PRO A 78 9.95 6.82 -1.79
CA PRO A 78 9.39 6.98 -3.12
C PRO A 78 10.46 7.58 -4.06
N VAL A 79 10.68 6.90 -5.18
CA VAL A 79 11.51 7.38 -6.30
C VAL A 79 10.56 7.71 -7.44
N PRO A 80 10.77 8.78 -8.23
CA PRO A 80 9.94 9.10 -9.38
C PRO A 80 10.23 8.11 -10.52
N ASP A 81 9.69 6.91 -10.39
CA ASP A 81 9.82 5.83 -11.37
C ASP A 81 8.48 5.10 -11.55
N ASP A 82 8.36 4.31 -12.62
CA ASP A 82 7.14 3.56 -12.97
C ASP A 82 7.04 2.20 -12.24
N HIS A 83 8.03 1.86 -11.44
CA HIS A 83 8.11 0.64 -10.66
C HIS A 83 8.53 0.91 -9.21
N LEU A 84 8.01 0.09 -8.29
CA LEU A 84 8.47 0.07 -6.91
C LEU A 84 9.68 -0.86 -6.85
N ALA A 85 10.87 -0.28 -6.74
CA ALA A 85 12.09 -1.02 -6.44
C ALA A 85 12.52 -0.72 -5.00
N ASP A 86 12.81 -1.77 -4.24
CA ASP A 86 13.71 -1.63 -3.12
C ASP A 86 15.13 -1.40 -3.68
N PRO A 87 15.78 -0.26 -3.40
CA PRO A 87 17.12 0.03 -3.91
C PRO A 87 18.19 -0.95 -3.42
N TRP A 88 17.91 -1.80 -2.43
CA TRP A 88 18.92 -2.66 -1.80
C TRP A 88 18.91 -4.14 -2.20
N VAL A 89 17.80 -4.67 -2.73
CA VAL A 89 17.69 -6.12 -3.01
C VAL A 89 17.54 -6.42 -4.52
N GLY A 90 17.41 -5.40 -5.38
CA GLY A 90 17.39 -5.60 -6.84
C GLY A 90 16.16 -6.35 -7.36
N HIS A 91 15.13 -6.53 -6.54
CA HIS A 91 13.84 -7.06 -6.95
C HIS A 91 12.96 -5.91 -7.44
N ALA A 92 12.83 -5.78 -8.76
CA ALA A 92 11.90 -4.85 -9.38
C ALA A 92 10.50 -5.48 -9.37
N TRP A 93 9.54 -4.80 -8.72
CA TRP A 93 8.13 -5.17 -8.78
C TRP A 93 7.42 -4.29 -9.80
N THR A 94 6.89 -4.90 -10.86
CA THR A 94 6.06 -4.19 -11.84
C THR A 94 4.62 -4.18 -11.36
N TYR A 95 4.15 -3.03 -10.90
CA TYR A 95 2.73 -2.84 -10.61
C TYR A 95 1.94 -2.76 -11.94
N LEU A 96 1.09 -3.75 -12.18
CA LEU A 96 0.15 -3.74 -13.29
C LEU A 96 -1.24 -3.36 -12.73
N PRO A 97 -1.64 -2.07 -12.76
CA PRO A 97 -2.95 -1.68 -12.28
C PRO A 97 -4.04 -2.41 -13.05
N SER A 98 -5.15 -2.72 -12.39
CA SER A 98 -6.35 -3.23 -13.06
C SER A 98 -6.77 -2.25 -14.15
N ARG A 99 -6.61 -2.66 -15.41
CA ARG A 99 -7.01 -1.85 -16.56
C ARG A 99 -8.50 -2.05 -16.83
N VAL A 100 -9.17 -0.99 -17.26
CA VAL A 100 -10.52 -1.12 -17.83
C VAL A 100 -10.49 -2.11 -19.01
N PRO A 101 -11.48 -3.00 -19.14
CA PRO A 101 -11.55 -3.94 -20.24
C PRO A 101 -11.44 -3.24 -21.60
N GLN A 102 -10.77 -3.89 -22.56
CA GLN A 102 -10.60 -3.33 -23.89
C GLN A 102 -11.98 -3.11 -24.55
N GLY A 103 -12.20 -1.93 -25.13
CA GLY A 103 -13.50 -1.52 -25.69
C GLY A 103 -14.51 -0.96 -24.68
N SER A 104 -14.18 -0.95 -23.38
CA SER A 104 -15.04 -0.35 -22.34
C SER A 104 -15.22 1.16 -22.53
N GLN A 105 -16.44 1.64 -22.34
CA GLN A 105 -16.80 3.07 -22.37
C GLN A 105 -16.50 3.79 -21.04
N VAL A 106 -16.18 3.04 -19.98
CA VAL A 106 -16.06 3.56 -18.61
C VAL A 106 -15.04 4.69 -18.52
N LEU A 107 -13.86 4.54 -19.14
CA LEU A 107 -12.83 5.59 -19.12
C LEU A 107 -13.33 6.89 -19.77
N ARG A 108 -14.01 6.79 -20.92
CA ARG A 108 -14.58 7.96 -21.60
C ARG A 108 -15.64 8.66 -20.72
N GLN A 109 -16.50 7.89 -20.07
CA GLN A 109 -17.55 8.42 -19.20
C GLN A 109 -16.97 9.11 -17.97
N VAL A 110 -16.02 8.48 -17.27
CA VAL A 110 -15.34 9.06 -16.10
C VAL A 110 -14.62 10.35 -16.48
N LEU A 111 -13.87 10.36 -17.59
CA LEU A 111 -13.18 11.56 -18.06
C LEU A 111 -14.16 12.69 -18.41
N ALA A 112 -15.31 12.37 -19.03
CA ALA A 112 -16.35 13.37 -19.31
C ALA A 112 -16.93 13.98 -18.03
N GLN A 113 -17.18 13.17 -17.00
CA GLN A 113 -17.66 13.65 -15.71
C GLN A 113 -16.62 14.50 -14.97
N VAL A 114 -15.35 14.07 -14.93
CA VAL A 114 -14.26 14.85 -14.34
C VAL A 114 -14.09 16.20 -15.05
N ALA A 115 -14.18 16.21 -16.39
CA ALA A 115 -14.10 17.44 -17.16
C ALA A 115 -15.28 18.38 -16.91
N ALA A 116 -16.49 17.86 -16.72
CA ALA A 116 -17.66 18.65 -16.34
C ALA A 116 -17.48 19.25 -14.94
N ALA A 117 -17.14 18.44 -13.94
CA ALA A 117 -16.90 18.89 -12.57
C ALA A 117 -15.83 19.99 -12.49
N ARG A 118 -14.74 19.88 -13.27
CA ARG A 118 -13.70 20.92 -13.35
C ARG A 118 -14.20 22.23 -13.94
N ARG A 119 -15.12 22.20 -14.90
CA ARG A 119 -15.73 23.43 -15.46
C ARG A 119 -16.66 24.10 -14.46
N ASP A 120 -17.37 23.31 -13.67
CA ASP A 120 -18.30 23.82 -12.66
C ASP A 120 -17.57 24.41 -11.44
N LEU A 121 -16.42 23.84 -11.06
CA LEU A 121 -15.53 24.39 -10.02
C LEU A 121 -14.76 25.66 -10.45
N GLY A 122 -14.70 25.95 -11.75
CA GLY A 122 -14.04 27.13 -12.31
C GLY A 122 -14.98 28.30 -12.62
N ARG A 123 -16.28 28.15 -12.34
CA ARG A 123 -17.30 29.22 -12.39
C ARG A 123 -17.56 29.73 -10.99
#